data_AF-A0A8T6N8E9-F1
#
_entry.id   AF-A0A8T6N8E9-F1
#
_cell.length_a   1.000
_cell.length_b   1.000
_cell.length_c   1.000
_cell.angle_alpha   90.00
_cell.angle_beta   90.00
_cell.angle_gamma   90.00
#
_symmetry.space_group_name_H-M   'P 1'
#
loop_
_entity.id
_entity.type
_entity.pdbx_description
1 polymer ?
#
loop_
_entity_poly.entity_id
_entity_poly.type
_entity_poly.pdbx_seq_one_letter_code
_entity_poly.pdbx_strand_id
1 'polypeptide(L)'
;SFEHFLEERFEWGGKDYLWHRAIRGWYPAADHVCDADGKLKCDMMRFEHLNDDLCAYFDVKEMSRARNVTALNKGTYRDIYTDKTIQIVADWYKADIDLFGYDFDTGAQKNYWRK
;
A
#
# COMPACT_ATOMS: atom_id res chain seq x y z
N SER A 1 -19.75 4.66 -6.51
CA SER A 1 -18.71 5.70 -6.66
C SER A 1 -17.50 5.28 -5.85
N PHE A 2 -16.41 6.06 -5.86
CA PHE A 2 -15.25 5.78 -5.00
C PHE A 2 -15.62 5.84 -3.51
N GLU A 3 -16.47 6.79 -3.11
CA GLU A 3 -16.98 6.90 -1.74
C GLU A 3 -17.76 5.65 -1.33
N HIS A 4 -18.65 5.16 -2.19
CA HIS A 4 -19.39 3.92 -1.91
C HIS A 4 -18.45 2.74 -1.71
N PHE A 5 -17.39 2.63 -2.52
CA PHE A 5 -16.37 1.60 -2.35
C PHE A 5 -15.65 1.73 -1.00
N LEU A 6 -15.30 2.96 -0.58
CA LEU A 6 -14.69 3.17 0.74
C LEU A 6 -15.62 2.76 1.89
N GLU A 7 -16.94 2.91 1.76
CA GLU A 7 -17.91 2.49 2.78
C GLU A 7 -17.99 0.97 2.95
N GLU A 8 -17.56 0.19 1.96
CA GLU A 8 -17.46 -1.27 2.09
C GLU A 8 -16.47 -1.70 3.20
N ARG A 9 -15.60 -0.81 3.69
CA ARG A 9 -14.74 -1.06 4.86
C ARG A 9 -15.54 -1.42 6.11
N PHE A 10 -16.75 -0.87 6.26
CA PHE A 10 -17.64 -1.21 7.36
C PHE A 10 -18.35 -2.54 7.17
N GLU A 11 -18.48 -2.99 5.92
CA GLU A 11 -19.06 -4.30 5.62
C GLU A 11 -18.03 -5.42 5.74
N TRP A 12 -16.80 -5.22 5.26
CA TRP A 12 -15.80 -6.28 5.13
C TRP A 12 -14.65 -6.19 6.13
N GLY A 13 -14.39 -5.02 6.71
CA GLY A 13 -13.37 -4.85 7.73
C GLY A 13 -13.66 -5.72 8.95
N GLY A 14 -12.61 -6.34 9.50
CA GLY A 14 -12.71 -7.19 10.69
C GLY A 14 -13.49 -8.50 10.52
N LYS A 15 -13.94 -8.85 9.30
CA LYS A 15 -14.56 -10.15 9.03
C LYS A 15 -13.53 -11.27 8.94
N ASP A 16 -13.82 -12.36 9.63
CA ASP A 16 -13.01 -13.56 9.62
C ASP A 16 -12.66 -14.03 8.20
N TYR A 17 -11.40 -14.40 8.01
CA TYR A 17 -10.85 -14.93 6.75
C TYR A 17 -10.92 -13.98 5.54
N LEU A 18 -11.23 -12.69 5.71
CA LEU A 18 -11.16 -11.70 4.62
C LEU A 18 -9.84 -10.95 4.53
N TRP A 19 -8.93 -11.16 5.47
CA TRP A 19 -7.62 -10.49 5.53
C TRP A 19 -6.76 -10.66 4.27
N HIS A 20 -6.92 -11.75 3.53
CA HIS A 20 -6.13 -12.05 2.34
C HIS A 20 -6.82 -11.66 1.00
N ARG A 21 -8.00 -11.02 1.05
CA ARG A 21 -8.80 -10.75 -0.15
C ARG A 21 -8.47 -9.38 -0.75
N ALA A 22 -8.14 -9.33 -2.04
CA ALA A 22 -7.69 -8.09 -2.68
C ALA A 22 -8.72 -6.93 -2.70
N ILE A 23 -10.02 -7.22 -2.77
CA ILE A 23 -11.08 -6.19 -2.88
C ILE A 23 -11.85 -6.02 -1.56
N ARG A 24 -11.78 -7.00 -0.66
CA ARG A 24 -12.53 -7.04 0.61
C ARG A 24 -11.63 -7.08 1.84
N GLY A 25 -10.32 -7.04 1.65
CA GLY A 25 -9.31 -7.04 2.69
C GLY A 25 -9.01 -5.61 3.12
N TRP A 26 -9.84 -5.06 3.99
CA TRP A 26 -9.64 -3.74 4.60
C TRP A 26 -8.72 -3.82 5.82
N TYR A 27 -7.50 -4.35 5.61
CA TYR A 27 -6.51 -4.61 6.66
C TYR A 27 -5.20 -3.87 6.33
N PRO A 28 -4.57 -3.20 7.31
CA PRO A 28 -3.27 -2.60 7.12
C PRO A 28 -2.20 -3.63 6.72
N ALA A 29 -1.22 -3.21 5.92
CA ALA A 29 -0.04 -4.01 5.61
C ALA A 29 0.71 -4.41 6.89
N ALA A 30 0.71 -3.54 7.92
CA ALA A 30 1.28 -3.80 9.24
C ALA A 30 0.83 -5.14 9.85
N ASP A 31 -0.42 -5.57 9.61
CA ASP A 31 -0.96 -6.85 10.14
C ASP A 31 -0.27 -8.08 9.52
N HIS A 32 0.41 -7.91 8.38
CA HIS A 32 1.07 -8.99 7.66
C HIS A 32 2.59 -9.01 7.83
N VAL A 33 3.19 -7.84 8.12
CA VAL A 33 4.64 -7.66 8.09
C VAL A 33 5.26 -7.43 9.46
N CYS A 34 4.45 -7.14 10.48
CA CYS A 34 4.88 -6.95 11.85
C CYS A 34 4.62 -8.20 12.72
N ASP A 35 5.36 -8.30 13.82
CA ASP A 35 5.02 -9.24 14.90
C ASP A 35 3.91 -8.68 15.81
N ALA A 36 3.57 -9.47 16.84
CA ALA A 36 2.57 -9.09 17.85
C ALA A 36 2.92 -7.82 18.64
N ASP A 37 4.20 -7.41 18.66
CA ASP A 37 4.66 -6.18 19.31
C ASP A 37 4.65 -4.98 18.33
N GLY A 38 4.16 -5.15 17.10
CA GLY A 38 4.13 -4.12 16.07
C GLY A 38 5.49 -3.85 15.42
N LYS A 39 6.47 -4.74 15.60
CA LYS A 39 7.81 -4.60 15.03
C LYS A 39 7.88 -5.26 13.66
N LEU A 40 8.24 -4.48 12.65
CA LEU A 40 8.47 -4.94 11.28
C LEU A 40 9.50 -6.10 11.24
N LYS A 41 9.18 -7.18 10.52
CA LYS A 41 9.98 -8.42 10.45
C LYS A 41 10.53 -8.79 9.09
N CYS A 42 10.14 -8.09 8.04
CA CYS A 42 10.63 -8.36 6.69
C CYS A 42 11.20 -7.10 6.03
N ASP A 43 12.03 -7.32 5.02
CA ASP A 43 12.53 -6.27 4.15
C ASP A 43 11.38 -5.73 3.29
N MET A 44 11.15 -4.43 3.38
CA MET A 44 10.09 -3.76 2.64
C MET A 44 10.69 -3.03 1.44
N MET A 45 10.14 -3.29 0.26
CA MET A 45 10.54 -2.66 -1.00
C MET A 45 9.42 -1.73 -1.46
N ARG A 46 9.79 -0.57 -2.00
CA ARG A 46 8.83 0.47 -2.41
C ARG A 46 8.30 0.16 -3.79
N PHE A 47 6.99 0.25 -3.99
CA PHE A 47 6.39 -0.01 -5.29
C PHE A 47 6.82 1.04 -6.33
N GLU A 48 6.92 2.30 -5.90
CA GLU A 48 7.32 3.43 -6.74
C GLU A 48 8.79 3.35 -7.19
N HIS A 49 9.61 2.61 -6.43
CA HIS A 49 11.03 2.38 -6.70
C HIS A 49 11.36 0.89 -6.88
N LEU A 50 10.36 0.09 -7.27
CA LEU A 50 10.44 -1.37 -7.17
C LEU A 50 11.60 -1.95 -7.97
N ASN A 51 11.85 -1.42 -9.18
CA ASN A 51 12.96 -1.88 -10.00
C ASN A 51 14.31 -1.61 -9.32
N ASP A 52 14.50 -0.42 -8.78
CA ASP A 52 15.76 -0.05 -8.14
C ASP A 52 15.99 -0.84 -6.86
N ASP A 53 14.93 -0.99 -6.04
CA ASP A 53 14.96 -1.75 -4.80
C ASP A 53 15.22 -3.24 -5.10
N LEU A 54 14.55 -3.85 -6.08
CA LEU A 54 14.76 -5.26 -6.46
C LEU A 54 16.14 -5.50 -7.08
N CYS A 55 16.60 -4.63 -7.98
CA CYS A 55 17.94 -4.74 -8.57
C CYS A 55 19.03 -4.76 -7.49
N ALA A 56 18.92 -3.83 -6.53
CA ALA A 56 19.84 -3.77 -5.41
C ALA A 56 19.70 -4.98 -4.47
N TYR A 57 18.48 -5.46 -4.21
CA TYR A 57 18.22 -6.57 -3.30
C TYR A 57 18.78 -7.91 -3.81
N PHE A 58 18.62 -8.17 -5.10
CA PHE A 58 19.02 -9.43 -5.74
C PHE A 58 20.40 -9.37 -6.41
N ASP A 59 21.09 -8.23 -6.33
CA ASP A 59 22.36 -7.98 -7.04
C ASP A 59 22.24 -8.24 -8.56
N VAL A 60 21.18 -7.70 -9.16
CA VAL A 60 20.95 -7.77 -10.61
C VAL A 60 21.04 -6.39 -11.23
N LYS A 61 21.61 -6.32 -12.43
CA LYS A 61 21.85 -5.05 -13.12
C LYS A 61 20.56 -4.35 -13.55
N GLU A 62 19.57 -5.13 -13.99
CA GLU A 62 18.30 -4.62 -14.50
C GLU A 62 17.19 -5.64 -14.34
N MET A 63 15.96 -5.16 -14.13
CA MET A 63 14.76 -5.99 -14.14
C MET A 63 14.31 -6.29 -15.57
N SER A 64 13.67 -7.44 -15.76
CA SER A 64 12.94 -7.72 -17.02
C SER A 64 11.79 -6.71 -17.21
N ARG A 65 11.30 -6.57 -18.45
CA ARG A 65 10.17 -5.67 -18.76
C ARG A 65 8.98 -5.87 -17.81
N ALA A 66 8.29 -4.77 -17.49
CA ALA A 66 7.03 -4.83 -16.73
C ALA A 66 6.00 -5.69 -17.49
N ARG A 67 5.38 -6.65 -16.77
CA ARG A 67 4.40 -7.60 -17.36
C ARG A 67 2.94 -7.21 -17.07
N ASN A 68 2.69 -6.48 -15.98
CA ASN A 68 1.36 -6.07 -15.54
C ASN A 68 1.21 -4.54 -15.63
N VAL A 69 1.31 -3.99 -16.83
CA VAL A 69 1.11 -2.56 -17.07
C VAL A 69 -0.36 -2.32 -17.41
N THR A 70 -1.15 -1.97 -16.41
CA THR A 70 -2.56 -1.64 -16.61
C THR A 70 -2.68 -0.15 -16.92
N ALA A 71 -2.56 0.23 -18.19
CA ALA A 71 -2.67 1.62 -18.66
C ALA A 71 -4.09 1.96 -19.16
N LEU A 72 -5.13 1.54 -18.43
CA LEU A 72 -6.51 1.61 -18.92
C LEU A 72 -7.18 2.98 -18.75
N ASN A 73 -6.72 3.81 -17.81
CA ASN A 73 -7.38 5.09 -17.51
C ASN A 73 -6.46 6.28 -17.83
N LYS A 74 -7.03 7.31 -18.47
CA LYS A 74 -6.38 8.63 -18.59
C LYS A 74 -6.35 9.29 -17.20
N GLY A 75 -5.26 9.98 -16.89
CA GLY A 75 -5.09 10.68 -15.62
C GLY A 75 -4.32 9.88 -14.58
N THR A 76 -4.27 10.40 -13.37
CA THR A 76 -3.63 9.75 -12.22
C THR A 76 -4.69 9.19 -11.28
N TYR A 77 -4.32 8.22 -10.44
CA TYR A 77 -5.24 7.76 -9.38
C TYR A 77 -5.66 8.91 -8.44
N ARG A 78 -4.92 10.01 -8.38
CA ARG A 78 -5.24 11.16 -7.52
C ARG A 78 -6.48 11.89 -7.98
N ASP A 79 -6.83 11.79 -9.26
CA ASP A 79 -7.94 12.54 -9.87
C ASP A 79 -9.31 12.08 -9.35
N ILE A 80 -9.40 10.87 -8.75
CA ILE A 80 -10.63 10.35 -8.15
C ILE A 80 -10.77 10.67 -6.66
N TYR A 81 -9.75 11.26 -6.02
CA TYR A 81 -9.77 11.59 -4.61
C TYR A 81 -10.25 13.02 -4.37
N THR A 82 -11.02 13.19 -3.31
CA THR A 82 -11.34 14.47 -2.65
C THR A 82 -10.67 14.51 -1.28
N ASP A 83 -10.51 15.71 -0.70
CA ASP A 83 -9.97 15.91 0.65
C ASP A 83 -10.64 15.00 1.69
N LYS A 84 -11.97 14.83 1.56
CA LYS A 84 -12.75 13.94 2.43
C LYS A 84 -12.33 12.49 2.26
N THR A 85 -12.21 11.99 1.04
CA THR A 85 -11.82 10.60 0.79
C THR A 85 -10.37 10.31 1.16
N ILE A 86 -9.48 11.30 1.02
CA ILE A 86 -8.09 11.22 1.49
C ILE A 86 -8.10 10.99 3.00
N GLN A 87 -8.86 11.79 3.75
CA GLN A 87 -8.92 11.64 5.20
C GLN A 87 -9.52 10.30 5.63
N ILE A 88 -10.56 9.81 4.94
CA ILE A 88 -11.14 8.49 5.22
C ILE A 88 -10.08 7.38 5.10
N VAL A 89 -9.27 7.40 4.03
CA VAL A 89 -8.20 6.43 3.85
C VAL A 89 -7.10 6.63 4.89
N ALA A 90 -6.73 7.88 5.19
CA ALA A 90 -5.71 8.20 6.17
C ALA A 90 -6.06 7.72 7.58
N ASP A 91 -7.32 7.88 7.99
CA ASP A 91 -7.80 7.43 9.29
C ASP A 91 -7.81 5.90 9.37
N TRP A 92 -8.25 5.23 8.30
CA TRP A 92 -8.34 3.76 8.29
C TRP A 92 -6.98 3.07 8.24
N TYR A 93 -6.05 3.58 7.44
CA TYR A 93 -4.70 3.04 7.25
C TYR A 93 -3.64 3.80 8.05
N LYS A 94 -4.04 4.45 9.15
CA LYS A 94 -3.14 5.23 10.00
C LYS A 94 -1.92 4.43 10.45
N ALA A 95 -2.10 3.15 10.77
CA ALA A 95 -1.00 2.27 11.18
C ALA A 95 0.08 2.16 10.09
N ASP A 96 -0.31 2.00 8.82
CA ASP A 96 0.64 1.92 7.71
C ASP A 96 1.29 3.28 7.43
N ILE A 97 0.51 4.35 7.46
CA ILE A 97 1.02 5.72 7.29
C ILE A 97 2.05 6.04 8.36
N ASP A 98 1.74 5.73 9.62
CA ASP A 98 2.65 5.90 10.74
C ASP A 98 3.84 4.95 10.66
N LEU A 99 3.70 3.73 10.13
CA LEU A 99 4.79 2.76 10.06
C LEU A 99 5.77 3.10 8.93
N PHE A 100 5.28 3.48 7.76
CA PHE A 100 6.08 3.69 6.55
C PHE A 100 6.32 5.16 6.21
N GLY A 101 5.63 6.08 6.90
CA GLY A 101 5.75 7.53 6.67
C GLY A 101 5.19 7.94 5.32
N TYR A 102 4.08 7.34 4.89
CA TYR A 102 3.41 7.73 3.65
C TYR A 102 2.83 9.15 3.74
N ASP A 103 2.76 9.81 2.59
CA ASP A 103 1.89 10.96 2.37
C ASP A 103 1.04 10.69 1.11
N PHE A 104 0.00 11.48 0.86
CA PHE A 104 -0.94 11.23 -0.23
C PHE A 104 -0.28 11.15 -1.62
N ASP A 105 0.79 11.92 -1.82
CA ASP A 105 1.52 12.00 -3.08
C ASP A 105 2.90 11.36 -3.06
N THR A 106 3.34 10.78 -1.94
CA THR A 106 4.67 10.16 -1.80
C THR A 106 4.61 8.68 -1.41
N GLY A 107 5.62 7.91 -1.86
CA GLY A 107 5.84 6.54 -1.39
C GLY A 107 6.38 6.50 0.05
N ALA A 108 6.80 5.32 0.52
CA ALA A 108 7.28 5.15 1.90
C ALA A 108 8.54 5.99 2.17
N GLN A 109 8.53 6.77 3.26
CA GLN A 109 9.63 7.62 3.71
C GLN A 109 10.46 7.02 4.85
N LYS A 110 10.01 5.90 5.44
CA LYS A 110 10.75 5.13 6.44
C LYS A 110 10.41 3.64 6.37
N ASN A 111 11.21 2.84 7.08
CA ASN A 111 11.02 1.39 7.22
C ASN A 111 10.95 0.60 5.89
N TYR A 112 11.65 1.11 4.87
CA TYR A 112 12.01 0.37 3.66
C TYR A 112 13.48 -0.09 3.74
N TRP A 113 13.81 -1.13 2.98
CA TRP A 113 15.11 -1.78 3.01
C TRP A 113 16.24 -0.88 2.50
N ARG A 114 16.04 -0.26 1.33
CA ARG A 114 17.08 0.50 0.62
C ARG A 114 17.18 1.95 1.10
N LYS A 115 17.81 2.20 2.25
CA LYS A 115 17.99 3.54 2.83
C LYS A 115 18.88 4.48 2.01
#